data_AF-A0A1I7ZGQ0-F1
#
_entry.id   AF-A0A1I7ZGQ0-F1
#
_cell.length_a   1.000
_cell.length_b   1.000
_cell.length_c   1.000
_cell.angle_alpha   90.00
_cell.angle_beta   90.00
_cell.angle_gamma   90.00
#
_symmetry.space_group_name_H-M   'P 1'
#
loop_
_entity.id
_entity.type
_entity.pdbx_description
1 polymer ?
#
loop_
_entity_poly.entity_id
_entity_poly.type
_entity_poly.pdbx_seq_one_letter_code
_entity_poly.pdbx_strand_id
1 'polypeptide(L)'
;LDEVFTAGHGSLYASDGRTRSDASSKYGSGGLIQGKQYMLSLTWNAPQEAFDDPAQFFEGKGVDAVYFPFHKANQFLGMSGLPTYLATDVMKNPNVEAAVAGYEQHLARVFHTGA
;
A
#
# COMPACT_ATOMS: atom_id res chain seq x y z
N LEU A 1 -3.85 6.80 -10.70
CA LEU A 1 -2.39 6.93 -10.54
C LEU A 1 -1.77 7.51 -11.80
N ASP A 2 -2.02 6.89 -12.94
CA ASP A 2 -1.38 7.21 -14.22
C ASP A 2 -1.40 8.70 -14.57
N GLU A 3 -2.54 9.38 -14.44
CA GLU A 3 -2.63 10.82 -14.74
C GLU A 3 -1.89 11.67 -13.70
N VAL A 4 -2.27 11.56 -12.42
CA VAL A 4 -1.76 12.44 -11.36
C VAL A 4 -0.27 12.21 -11.07
N PHE A 5 0.18 10.96 -11.01
CA PHE A 5 1.59 10.67 -10.72
C PHE A 5 2.47 11.14 -11.88
N THR A 6 2.05 10.90 -13.12
CA THR A 6 2.78 11.37 -14.31
C THR A 6 2.79 12.90 -14.41
N ALA A 7 1.64 13.55 -14.22
CA ALA A 7 1.55 15.01 -14.19
C ALA A 7 2.35 15.63 -13.04
N GLY A 8 2.61 14.86 -11.98
CA GLY A 8 3.45 15.22 -10.85
C GLY A 8 4.96 15.16 -11.14
N HIS A 9 5.40 14.90 -12.37
CA HIS A 9 6.84 15.00 -12.69
C HIS A 9 7.38 16.41 -12.36
N GLY A 10 8.48 16.46 -11.63
CA GLY A 10 9.08 17.70 -11.11
C GLY A 10 8.54 18.17 -9.74
N SER A 11 7.48 17.56 -9.21
CA SER A 11 6.92 17.89 -7.88
C SER A 11 6.72 16.67 -6.97
N LEU A 12 6.29 15.53 -7.52
CA LEU A 12 6.13 14.26 -6.82
C LEU A 12 7.34 13.34 -7.00
N TYR A 13 7.98 13.39 -8.17
CA TYR A 13 9.23 12.69 -8.46
C TYR A 13 10.04 13.48 -9.50
N ALA A 14 11.37 13.37 -9.46
CA ALA A 14 12.26 14.02 -10.42
C ALA A 14 12.65 13.07 -11.57
N SER A 15 12.88 11.79 -11.25
CA SER A 15 13.30 10.77 -12.21
C SER A 15 13.10 9.37 -11.62
N ASP A 16 13.61 8.34 -12.31
CA ASP A 16 13.70 7.00 -11.75
C ASP A 16 14.85 6.82 -10.74
N GLY A 17 15.62 7.87 -10.47
CA GLY A 17 16.75 7.88 -9.54
C GLY A 17 18.07 7.36 -10.12
N ARG A 18 18.11 6.83 -11.33
CA ARG A 18 19.37 6.39 -11.96
C ARG A 18 20.04 7.56 -12.69
N THR A 19 21.37 7.61 -12.65
CA THR A 19 22.15 8.53 -13.47
C THR A 19 23.27 7.81 -14.20
N ARG A 20 23.71 8.36 -15.34
CA ARG A 20 24.84 7.80 -16.08
C ARG A 20 26.19 8.01 -15.38
N SER A 21 26.27 9.01 -14.51
CA SER A 21 27.50 9.42 -13.80
C SER A 21 27.69 8.74 -12.46
N ASP A 22 26.62 8.21 -11.85
CA ASP A 22 26.67 7.50 -10.57
C ASP A 22 25.85 6.20 -10.63
N ALA A 23 26.55 5.06 -10.71
CA ALA A 23 25.95 3.73 -10.75
C ALA A 23 25.43 3.25 -9.38
N SER A 24 25.71 3.99 -8.30
CA SER A 24 25.21 3.68 -6.96
C SER A 24 23.72 3.99 -6.84
N SER A 25 23.22 5.01 -7.56
CA SER A 25 21.81 5.38 -7.54
C SER A 25 20.94 4.30 -8.24
N LYS A 26 19.91 3.81 -7.54
CA LYS A 26 19.09 2.66 -7.97
C LYS A 26 17.73 3.10 -8.49
N TYR A 27 17.13 2.27 -9.33
CA TYR A 27 15.77 2.49 -9.82
C TYR A 27 14.78 2.62 -8.65
N GLY A 28 13.94 3.65 -8.70
CA GLY A 28 12.95 3.98 -7.67
C GLY A 28 13.46 4.93 -6.57
N SER A 29 14.66 5.51 -6.71
CA SER A 29 15.21 6.45 -5.71
C SER A 29 15.00 7.94 -6.03
N GLY A 30 14.38 8.26 -7.17
CA GLY A 30 14.22 9.63 -7.68
C GLY A 30 12.93 10.35 -7.25
N GLY A 31 12.22 9.85 -6.24
CA GLY A 31 11.06 10.51 -5.64
C GLY A 31 11.39 11.87 -5.03
N LEU A 32 10.39 12.72 -4.81
CA LEU A 32 10.57 14.06 -4.21
C LEU A 32 9.78 14.27 -2.92
N ILE A 33 8.94 13.32 -2.53
CA ILE A 33 8.04 13.45 -1.39
C ILE A 33 8.39 12.46 -0.27
N GLN A 34 9.69 12.28 -0.02
CA GLN A 34 10.20 11.54 1.12
C GLN A 34 9.60 12.06 2.42
N GLY A 35 9.35 11.16 3.37
CA GLY A 35 8.72 11.47 4.66
C GLY A 35 7.19 11.49 4.62
N LYS A 36 6.55 11.53 3.44
CA LYS A 36 5.12 11.28 3.34
C LYS A 36 4.83 9.78 3.46
N GLN A 37 3.69 9.46 4.07
CA GLN A 37 3.23 8.10 4.26
C GLN A 37 1.92 7.87 3.50
N TYR A 38 1.66 6.63 3.09
CA TYR A 38 0.37 6.19 2.54
C TYR A 38 -0.09 4.93 3.26
N MET A 39 -1.39 4.65 3.23
CA MET A 39 -2.00 3.44 3.79
C MET A 39 -2.99 2.87 2.78
N LEU A 40 -3.07 1.55 2.67
CA LEU A 40 -4.12 0.89 1.90
C LEU A 40 -5.24 0.46 2.86
N SER A 41 -6.48 0.77 2.51
CA SER A 41 -7.69 0.28 3.18
C SER A 41 -8.55 -0.39 2.11
N LEU A 42 -8.67 -1.71 2.21
CA LEU A 42 -9.14 -2.56 1.12
C LEU A 42 -10.39 -3.35 1.54
N THR A 43 -11.26 -3.62 0.59
CA THR A 43 -12.44 -4.49 0.77
C THR A 43 -12.42 -5.58 -0.30
N TRP A 44 -12.47 -6.85 0.10
CA TRP A 44 -12.42 -8.00 -0.79
C TRP A 44 -13.54 -8.99 -0.47
N ASN A 45 -14.03 -9.69 -1.50
CA ASN A 45 -14.89 -10.86 -1.28
C ASN A 45 -14.07 -12.14 -1.02
N ALA A 46 -12.77 -12.17 -1.34
CA ALA A 46 -11.94 -13.30 -0.95
C ALA A 46 -11.85 -13.35 0.59
N PRO A 47 -11.87 -14.54 1.21
CA PRO A 47 -11.65 -14.70 2.63
C PRO A 47 -10.17 -14.42 2.97
N GLN A 48 -9.88 -14.11 4.25
CA GLN A 48 -8.54 -13.86 4.75
C GLN A 48 -7.55 -15.00 4.42
N GLU A 49 -8.02 -16.24 4.54
CA GLU A 49 -7.23 -17.45 4.29
C GLU A 49 -6.66 -17.51 2.86
N ALA A 50 -7.33 -16.91 1.88
CA ALA A 50 -6.84 -16.89 0.50
C ALA A 50 -5.50 -16.16 0.36
N PHE A 51 -5.23 -15.19 1.25
CA PHE A 51 -4.00 -14.41 1.29
C PHE A 51 -2.92 -15.03 2.18
N ASP A 52 -3.33 -15.72 3.25
CA ASP A 52 -2.43 -16.19 4.31
C ASP A 52 -2.02 -17.67 4.18
N ASP A 53 -2.86 -18.51 3.57
CA ASP A 53 -2.61 -19.95 3.42
C ASP A 53 -1.69 -20.23 2.21
N PRO A 54 -0.50 -20.84 2.42
CA PRO A 54 0.42 -21.23 1.34
C PRO A 54 -0.18 -22.19 0.29
N ALA A 55 -1.22 -22.94 0.65
CA ALA A 55 -1.89 -23.87 -0.27
C ALA A 55 -2.98 -23.20 -1.12
N GLN A 56 -3.36 -21.95 -0.82
CA GLN A 56 -4.43 -21.23 -1.52
C GLN A 56 -3.89 -20.33 -2.64
N PHE A 57 -4.81 -19.59 -3.28
CA PHE A 57 -4.59 -18.90 -4.56
C PHE A 57 -3.41 -17.91 -4.54
N PHE A 58 -3.21 -17.17 -3.45
CA PHE A 58 -2.10 -16.22 -3.33
C PHE A 58 -0.85 -16.82 -2.68
N GLU A 59 -0.81 -18.15 -2.47
CA GLU A 59 0.33 -18.90 -1.97
C GLU A 59 0.87 -18.35 -0.63
N GLY A 60 -0.02 -17.86 0.25
CA GLY A 60 0.37 -17.32 1.56
C GLY A 60 1.26 -16.07 1.50
N LYS A 61 1.30 -15.37 0.36
CA LYS A 61 2.16 -14.18 0.18
C LYS A 61 1.62 -12.93 0.87
N GLY A 62 0.37 -12.98 1.36
CA GLY A 62 -0.29 -11.86 2.03
C GLY A 62 -0.81 -10.78 1.07
N VAL A 63 -1.67 -9.90 1.59
CA VAL A 63 -2.34 -8.86 0.79
C VAL A 63 -1.36 -7.84 0.21
N ASP A 64 -0.30 -7.47 0.93
CA ASP A 64 0.68 -6.48 0.44
C ASP A 64 1.49 -7.01 -0.75
N ALA A 65 1.67 -8.33 -0.87
CA ALA A 65 2.30 -8.93 -2.05
C ALA A 65 1.35 -8.89 -3.26
N VAL A 66 0.04 -9.10 -3.05
CA VAL A 66 -0.98 -8.93 -4.09
C VAL A 66 -1.00 -7.47 -4.58
N TYR A 67 -0.82 -6.51 -3.67
CA TYR A 67 -0.75 -5.08 -3.97
C TYR A 67 0.68 -4.55 -4.20
N PHE A 68 1.66 -5.43 -4.39
CA PHE A 68 3.06 -5.04 -4.58
C PHE A 68 3.27 -3.94 -5.64
N PRO A 69 2.70 -4.01 -6.86
CA PRO A 69 2.88 -2.94 -7.84
C PRO A 69 2.28 -1.61 -7.39
N PHE A 70 1.18 -1.64 -6.64
CA PHE A 70 0.56 -0.43 -6.08
C PHE A 70 1.45 0.21 -5.00
N HIS A 71 2.03 -0.62 -4.12
CA HIS A 71 3.03 -0.16 -3.16
C HIS A 71 4.23 0.47 -3.85
N LYS A 72 4.73 -0.16 -4.93
CA LYS A 72 5.89 0.34 -5.67
C LYS A 72 5.62 1.64 -6.41
N ALA A 73 4.41 1.84 -6.91
CA ALA A 73 4.04 3.12 -7.52
C ALA A 73 4.10 4.28 -6.52
N ASN A 74 3.65 4.08 -5.27
CA ASN A 74 3.76 5.09 -4.21
C ASN A 74 5.21 5.26 -3.70
N GLN A 75 5.93 4.15 -3.52
CA GLN A 75 7.34 4.17 -3.09
C GLN A 75 8.26 4.82 -4.12
N PHE A 76 7.92 4.76 -5.42
CA PHE A 76 8.65 5.45 -6.48
C PHE A 76 8.66 6.98 -6.29
N LEU A 77 7.60 7.54 -5.69
CA LEU A 77 7.53 8.95 -5.30
C LEU A 77 8.34 9.27 -4.03
N GLY A 78 8.87 8.24 -3.35
CA GLY A 78 9.63 8.35 -2.11
C GLY A 78 8.80 8.14 -0.83
N MET A 79 7.52 7.80 -0.95
CA MET A 79 6.64 7.58 0.21
C MET A 79 6.90 6.24 0.90
N SER A 80 6.58 6.14 2.20
CA SER A 80 6.57 4.88 2.94
C SER A 80 5.15 4.38 3.23
N GLY A 81 4.97 3.06 3.22
CA GLY A 81 3.69 2.43 3.50
C GLY A 81 3.45 2.28 5.00
N LEU A 82 2.22 2.57 5.44
CA LEU A 82 1.67 2.19 6.74
C LEU A 82 1.01 0.81 6.63
N PRO A 83 0.78 0.12 7.77
CA PRO A 83 0.10 -1.18 7.78
C PRO A 83 -1.23 -1.14 7.01
N THR A 84 -1.41 -2.09 6.08
CA THR A 84 -2.65 -2.24 5.30
C THR A 84 -3.80 -2.71 6.19
N TYR A 85 -4.99 -2.15 5.98
CA TYR A 85 -6.24 -2.68 6.50
C TYR A 85 -6.99 -3.44 5.40
N LEU A 86 -7.52 -4.62 5.72
CA LEU A 86 -8.28 -5.46 4.79
C LEU A 86 -9.56 -5.97 5.47
N ALA A 87 -10.71 -5.66 4.87
CA ALA A 87 -11.98 -6.30 5.18
C ALA A 87 -12.27 -7.39 4.12
N THR A 88 -12.51 -8.62 4.57
CA THR A 88 -12.68 -9.81 3.71
C THR A 88 -14.11 -10.33 3.70
N ASP A 89 -14.43 -11.18 2.73
CA ASP A 89 -15.74 -11.85 2.56
C ASP A 89 -16.96 -10.90 2.53
N VAL A 90 -16.74 -9.65 2.09
CA VAL A 90 -17.71 -8.55 2.27
C VAL A 90 -19.01 -8.69 1.46
N MET A 91 -19.07 -9.57 0.46
CA MET A 91 -20.31 -9.81 -0.31
C MET A 91 -21.08 -11.03 0.18
N LYS A 92 -20.40 -12.12 0.55
CA LYS A 92 -21.08 -13.36 0.99
C LYS A 92 -21.40 -13.37 2.49
N ASN A 93 -20.61 -12.69 3.30
CA ASN A 93 -20.82 -12.57 4.74
C ASN A 93 -20.60 -11.11 5.20
N PRO A 94 -21.44 -10.16 4.75
CA PRO A 94 -21.27 -8.75 5.09
C PRO A 94 -21.47 -8.54 6.60
N ASN A 95 -20.48 -7.92 7.23
CA ASN A 95 -20.57 -7.43 8.61
C ASN A 95 -19.95 -6.03 8.69
N VAL A 96 -20.77 -5.03 8.41
CA VAL A 96 -20.33 -3.63 8.25
C VAL A 96 -19.89 -3.06 9.59
N GLU A 97 -20.62 -3.35 10.67
CA GLU A 97 -20.33 -2.87 12.01
C GLU A 97 -18.96 -3.38 12.50
N ALA A 98 -18.66 -4.66 12.29
CA ALA A 98 -17.35 -5.21 12.64
C ALA A 98 -16.23 -4.62 11.77
N ALA A 99 -16.48 -4.40 10.47
CA ALA A 99 -15.49 -3.78 9.59
C ALA A 99 -15.19 -2.33 10.03
N VAL A 100 -16.22 -1.53 10.36
CA VAL A 100 -16.03 -0.17 10.88
C VAL A 100 -15.25 -0.18 12.18
N ALA A 101 -15.65 -1.00 13.16
CA ALA A 101 -14.95 -1.08 14.45
C ALA A 101 -13.49 -1.54 14.30
N GLY A 102 -13.23 -2.50 13.41
CA GLY A 102 -11.88 -2.96 13.10
C GLY A 102 -11.04 -1.88 12.42
N TYR A 103 -11.63 -1.09 11.52
CA TYR A 103 -10.93 0.01 10.86
C TYR A 103 -10.61 1.15 11.84
N GLU A 104 -11.53 1.51 12.73
CA GLU A 104 -11.29 2.50 13.79
C GLU A 104 -10.14 2.08 14.72
N GLN A 105 -10.12 0.81 15.14
CA GLN A 105 -9.01 0.26 15.94
C GLN A 105 -7.68 0.30 15.18
N HIS A 106 -7.70 -0.04 13.88
CA HIS A 106 -6.52 0.04 13.03
C HIS A 106 -5.98 1.46 12.92
N LEU A 107 -6.85 2.43 12.66
CA LEU A 107 -6.49 3.85 12.60
C LEU A 107 -5.91 4.35 13.94
N ALA A 108 -6.55 3.99 15.06
CA ALA A 108 -6.05 4.34 16.39
C ALA A 108 -4.64 3.80 16.64
N ARG A 109 -4.36 2.56 16.23
CA ARG A 109 -3.03 1.95 16.33
C ARG A 109 -2.00 2.62 15.43
N VAL A 110 -2.35 2.89 14.18
CA VAL A 110 -1.43 3.42 13.16
C VAL A 110 -1.08 4.89 13.44
N PHE A 111 -2.08 5.70 13.79
CA PHE A 111 -1.93 7.13 14.00
C PHE A 111 -1.79 7.53 15.47
N HIS A 112 -1.80 6.55 16.40
CA HIS A 112 -1.71 6.77 17.84
C HIS A 112 -2.79 7.74 18.36
N THR A 113 -3.98 7.73 17.75
CA THR A 113 -5.08 8.66 18.07
C THR A 113 -5.91 8.25 19.30
N GLY A 114 -5.31 7.48 20.22
CA GLY A 114 -5.92 7.09 21.49
C GLY A 114 -4.92 7.21 22.64
N ALA A 115 -4.94 8.36 23.32
CA ALA A 115 -4.42 8.59 24.67
C ALA A 115 -5.47 9.37 25.45
#